data_AF-A0A6B1G1L8-F1
#
_entry.id   AF-A0A6B1G1L8-F1
#
_cell.length_a   1.000
_cell.length_b   1.000
_cell.length_c   1.000
_cell.angle_alpha   90.00
_cell.angle_beta   90.00
_cell.angle_gamma   90.00
#
_symmetry.space_group_name_H-M   'P 1'
#
loop_
_entity.id
_entity.type
_entity.pdbx_description
1 polymer ?
#
loop_
_entity_poly.entity_id
_entity_poly.type
_entity_poly.pdbx_seq_one_letter_code
_entity_poly.pdbx_strand_id
1 'polypeptide(L)'
;MNLKLKRLVRTHSSEQYALFDLTQTDEEDQPLTIGKLDLHYTGEGTYGTLLLWDMVSQQIEAERRRMFVQALLSELVLPMGMPNEFVVEFFAPTLDEYEVFHNLDEGTDGPAEALERAD
;
A
#
# COMPACT_ATOMS: atom_id res chain seq x y z
N MET A 1 -9.71 -10.83 10.53
CA MET A 1 -9.38 -11.13 9.13
C MET A 1 -8.11 -11.96 9.12
N ASN A 2 -8.09 -13.08 8.41
CA ASN A 2 -6.92 -13.94 8.28
C ASN A 2 -6.31 -13.73 6.89
N LEU A 3 -5.37 -12.79 6.79
CA LEU A 3 -4.86 -12.33 5.51
C LEU A 3 -3.73 -13.24 5.00
N LYS A 4 -3.78 -13.60 3.72
CA LYS A 4 -2.68 -14.25 3.02
C LYS A 4 -2.28 -13.42 1.80
N LEU A 5 -0.99 -13.10 1.72
CA LEU A 5 -0.40 -12.52 0.52
C LEU A 5 0.15 -13.64 -0.37
N LYS A 6 -0.22 -13.63 -1.65
CA LYS A 6 0.37 -14.51 -2.66
C LYS A 6 1.10 -13.65 -3.68
N ARG A 7 2.42 -13.81 -3.74
CA ARG A 7 3.24 -13.17 -4.78
C ARG A 7 2.84 -13.71 -6.16
N LEU A 8 2.47 -12.81 -7.07
CA LEU A 8 2.11 -13.12 -8.45
C LEU A 8 3.31 -12.94 -9.39
N VAL A 9 4.04 -11.84 -9.22
CA VAL A 9 5.17 -11.46 -10.06
C VAL A 9 6.32 -10.98 -9.19
N ARG A 10 7.55 -11.29 -9.62
CA ARG A 10 8.78 -10.75 -9.06
C ARG A 10 9.77 -10.43 -10.16
N THR A 11 10.27 -9.21 -10.19
CA THR A 11 11.40 -8.79 -11.02
C THR A 11 12.51 -8.27 -10.11
N HIS A 12 13.59 -7.77 -10.71
CA HIS A 12 14.67 -7.12 -9.97
C HIS A 12 14.25 -5.78 -9.34
N SER A 13 13.18 -5.16 -9.84
CA SER A 13 12.75 -3.81 -9.46
C SER A 13 11.27 -3.74 -9.08
N SER A 14 10.53 -4.85 -9.08
CA SER A 14 9.09 -4.81 -8.77
C SER A 14 8.56 -6.13 -8.26
N GLU A 15 7.52 -6.05 -7.43
CA GLU A 15 6.76 -7.20 -6.94
C GLU A 15 5.27 -6.93 -7.04
N GLN A 16 4.48 -7.97 -7.30
CA GLN A 16 3.03 -7.90 -7.27
C GLN A 16 2.47 -8.99 -6.38
N TYR A 17 1.46 -8.65 -5.59
CA TYR A 17 0.81 -9.55 -4.65
C TYR A 17 -0.71 -9.50 -4.83
N ALA A 18 -1.34 -10.67 -4.80
CA ALA A 18 -2.76 -10.79 -4.54
C ALA A 18 -2.99 -11.00 -3.03
N LEU A 19 -3.98 -10.31 -2.49
CA LEU A 19 -4.38 -10.40 -1.09
C LEU A 19 -5.62 -11.29 -0.99
N PHE A 20 -5.61 -12.25 -0.07
CA PHE A 20 -6.72 -13.17 0.18
C PHE A 20 -7.16 -13.10 1.63
N ASP A 21 -8.47 -13.06 1.88
CA ASP A 21 -9.02 -13.34 3.21
C ASP A 21 -9.34 -14.82 3.32
N LEU A 22 -8.59 -15.54 4.16
CA LEU A 22 -8.81 -16.97 4.40
C LEU A 22 -10.03 -17.24 5.30
N THR A 23 -10.65 -16.21 5.87
CA THR A 23 -11.86 -16.35 6.70
C THR A 23 -13.12 -16.43 5.85
N GLN A 24 -13.08 -15.93 4.61
CA GLN A 24 -14.21 -15.82 3.71
C GLN A 24 -13.94 -16.63 2.45
N THR A 25 -14.97 -17.29 1.92
CA THR A 25 -14.88 -18.04 0.67
C THR A 25 -15.83 -17.49 -0.37
N ASP A 26 -15.47 -17.64 -1.64
CA ASP A 26 -16.32 -17.35 -2.78
C ASP A 26 -17.27 -18.53 -3.11
N GLU A 27 -17.99 -18.43 -4.23
CA GLU A 27 -18.95 -19.45 -4.68
C GLU A 27 -18.31 -20.81 -5.01
N GLU A 28 -16.99 -20.85 -5.19
CA GLU A 28 -16.21 -22.05 -5.52
C GLU A 28 -15.44 -22.59 -4.29
N ASP A 29 -15.83 -22.16 -3.08
CA ASP A 29 -15.16 -22.45 -1.80
C ASP A 29 -13.68 -22.05 -1.77
N GLN A 30 -13.25 -21.11 -2.63
CA GLN A 30 -11.89 -20.57 -2.61
C GLN A 30 -11.80 -19.35 -1.69
N PRO A 31 -10.64 -19.10 -1.05
CA PRO A 31 -10.45 -17.88 -0.27
C PRO A 31 -10.75 -16.64 -1.11
N LEU A 32 -11.57 -15.74 -0.56
CA LEU A 32 -11.95 -14.52 -1.26
C LEU A 32 -10.71 -13.66 -1.52
N THR A 33 -10.49 -13.27 -2.76
CA THR A 33 -9.46 -12.29 -3.10
C THR A 33 -10.01 -10.92 -2.65
N ILE A 34 -9.26 -10.18 -1.82
CA ILE A 34 -9.67 -8.90 -1.22
C ILE A 34 -8.89 -7.64 -1.68
N GLY A 35 -7.69 -7.80 -2.23
CA GLY A 35 -7.05 -6.75 -3.03
C GLY A 35 -5.84 -7.19 -3.87
N LYS A 36 -5.13 -6.19 -4.41
CA LYS A 36 -3.85 -6.30 -5.08
C LYS A 36 -2.88 -5.24 -4.53
N LEU A 37 -1.62 -5.63 -4.33
CA LEU A 37 -0.53 -4.72 -3.98
C LEU A 37 0.55 -4.81 -5.06
N ASP A 38 0.88 -3.66 -5.65
CA ASP A 38 1.99 -3.48 -6.57
C ASP A 38 3.11 -2.71 -5.86
N LEU A 39 4.35 -3.19 -5.96
CA LEU A 39 5.54 -2.56 -5.38
C LEU A 39 6.60 -2.35 -6.45
N HIS A 40 7.28 -1.21 -6.39
CA HIS A 40 8.36 -0.80 -7.27
C HIS A 40 9.54 -0.31 -6.43
N TYR A 41 10.69 -0.93 -6.63
CA TYR A 41 11.92 -0.72 -5.88
C TYR A 41 12.84 0.25 -6.63
N THR A 42 13.23 1.34 -5.97
CA THR A 42 14.12 2.37 -6.52
C THR A 42 15.28 2.64 -5.57
N GLY A 43 16.30 3.36 -6.05
CA GLY A 43 17.42 3.79 -5.19
C GLY A 43 17.03 4.73 -4.05
N GLU A 44 15.84 5.33 -4.10
CA GLU A 44 15.32 6.28 -3.11
C GLU A 44 14.34 5.63 -2.12
N GLY A 45 13.84 4.44 -2.43
CA GLY A 45 12.85 3.75 -1.61
C GLY A 45 11.90 2.87 -2.42
N THR A 46 10.85 2.41 -1.75
CA THR A 46 9.81 1.55 -2.32
C THR A 46 8.54 2.35 -2.59
N TYR A 47 8.15 2.42 -3.85
CA TYR A 47 6.87 3.00 -4.27
C TYR A 47 5.86 1.89 -4.48
N GLY A 48 4.62 2.09 -4.06
CA GLY A 48 3.60 1.05 -4.25
C GLY A 48 2.21 1.59 -4.46
N THR A 49 1.35 0.68 -4.92
CA THR A 49 -0.08 0.94 -5.08
C THR A 49 -0.85 -0.22 -4.47
N LEU A 50 -1.74 0.09 -3.52
CA LEU A 50 -2.65 -0.86 -2.91
C LEU A 50 -4.07 -0.61 -3.41
N LEU A 51 -4.67 -1.65 -3.98
CA LEU A 51 -6.05 -1.68 -4.45
C LEU A 51 -6.81 -2.70 -3.62
N LEU A 52 -7.91 -2.32 -2.98
CA LEU A 52 -8.84 -3.26 -2.34
C LEU A 52 -10.09 -3.37 -3.20
N TRP A 53 -10.76 -4.53 -3.29
CA TRP A 53 -12.02 -4.64 -4.06
C TRP A 53 -13.22 -4.06 -3.30
N ASP A 54 -14.28 -3.72 -4.04
CA ASP A 54 -15.33 -2.77 -3.59
C ASP A 54 -16.12 -3.31 -2.40
N MET A 55 -16.48 -4.60 -2.50
CA MET A 55 -17.16 -5.31 -1.42
C MET A 55 -16.38 -5.31 -0.11
N VAL A 56 -15.04 -5.24 -0.15
CA VAL A 56 -14.19 -5.25 1.03
C VAL A 56 -13.93 -3.83 1.52
N SER A 57 -13.66 -2.90 0.61
CA SER A 57 -13.40 -1.50 0.94
C SER A 57 -14.59 -0.85 1.65
N GLN A 58 -15.82 -1.15 1.22
CA GLN A 58 -17.04 -0.60 1.83
C GLN A 58 -17.35 -1.18 3.22
N GLN A 59 -16.84 -2.38 3.54
CA GLN A 59 -17.11 -3.05 4.80
C GLN A 59 -16.16 -2.64 5.93
N ILE A 60 -15.09 -1.90 5.61
CA ILE A 60 -14.07 -1.50 6.57
C ILE A 60 -14.14 0.02 6.77
N GLU A 61 -14.44 0.44 8.01
CA GLU A 61 -14.38 1.85 8.40
C GLU A 61 -12.99 2.46 8.13
N ALA A 62 -12.94 3.74 7.75
CA ALA A 62 -11.73 4.42 7.31
C ALA A 62 -10.54 4.29 8.29
N GLU A 63 -10.77 4.46 9.60
CA GLU A 63 -9.72 4.31 10.62
C GLU A 63 -9.18 2.87 10.69
N ARG A 64 -10.08 1.89 10.62
CA ARG A 64 -9.71 0.47 10.62
C ARG A 64 -8.97 0.07 9.36
N ARG A 65 -9.33 0.67 8.23
CA ARG A 65 -8.61 0.50 6.96
C ARG A 65 -7.21 1.07 7.06
N ARG A 66 -7.03 2.26 7.64
CA ARG A 66 -5.72 2.86 7.85
C ARG A 66 -4.81 1.97 8.69
N MET A 67 -5.31 1.45 9.81
CA MET A 67 -4.58 0.48 10.64
C MET A 67 -4.25 -0.81 9.88
N PHE A 68 -5.18 -1.31 9.08
CA PHE A 68 -4.97 -2.50 8.26
C PHE A 68 -3.84 -2.30 7.24
N VAL A 69 -3.84 -1.18 6.51
CA VAL A 69 -2.79 -0.88 5.52
C VAL A 69 -1.44 -0.72 6.22
N GLN A 70 -1.37 -0.03 7.36
CA GLN A 70 -0.12 0.09 8.12
C GLN A 70 0.41 -1.26 8.60
N ALA A 71 -0.46 -2.11 9.16
CA ALA A 71 -0.07 -3.45 9.57
C ALA A 71 0.41 -4.29 8.37
N LEU A 72 -0.28 -4.23 7.24
CA LEU A 72 0.12 -4.90 6.00
C LEU A 72 1.52 -4.48 5.55
N LEU A 73 1.80 -3.16 5.50
CA LEU A 73 3.09 -2.64 5.05
C LEU A 73 4.22 -2.99 6.03
N SER A 74 3.95 -3.05 7.33
CA SER A 74 4.94 -3.45 8.34
C SER A 74 5.40 -4.91 8.25
N GLU A 75 4.58 -5.78 7.63
CA GLU A 75 4.89 -7.20 7.42
C GLU A 75 5.67 -7.46 6.11
N LEU A 76 5.82 -6.44 5.25
CA LEU A 76 6.55 -6.58 4.00
C LEU A 76 8.06 -6.60 4.25
N VAL A 77 8.71 -7.65 3.75
CA VAL A 77 10.18 -7.76 3.78
C VAL A 77 10.74 -7.23 2.47
N LEU A 78 11.56 -6.18 2.57
CA LEU A 78 12.22 -5.58 1.42
C LEU A 78 13.45 -6.38 0.97
N PRO A 79 13.80 -6.36 -0.33
CA PRO A 79 15.06 -6.92 -0.81
C PRO A 79 16.27 -6.28 -0.13
N MET A 80 17.36 -7.05 0.04
CA MET A 80 18.60 -6.53 0.62
C MET A 80 19.15 -5.36 -0.21
N GLY A 81 19.60 -4.31 0.47
CA GLY A 81 20.17 -3.11 -0.15
C GLY A 81 19.13 -2.08 -0.59
N MET A 82 17.85 -2.32 -0.37
CA MET A 82 16.80 -1.32 -0.56
C MET A 82 16.70 -0.39 0.66
N PRO A 83 16.48 0.91 0.46
CA PRO A 83 16.11 1.82 1.54
C PRO A 83 14.80 1.35 2.20
N ASN A 84 14.65 1.64 3.50
CA ASN A 84 13.46 1.24 4.28
C ASN A 84 12.27 2.18 4.06
N GLU A 85 12.51 3.30 3.39
CA GLU A 85 11.55 4.31 3.00
C GLU A 85 10.54 3.72 2.01
N PHE A 86 9.26 3.96 2.26
CA PHE A 86 8.18 3.61 1.37
C PHE A 86 7.16 4.73 1.22
N VAL A 87 6.54 4.75 0.05
CA VAL A 87 5.35 5.55 -0.26
C VAL A 87 4.38 4.64 -1.01
N VAL A 88 3.22 4.38 -0.43
CA VAL A 88 2.19 3.51 -1.01
C VAL A 88 0.90 4.29 -1.14
N GLU A 89 0.38 4.35 -2.37
CA GLU A 89 -0.90 4.96 -2.69
C GLU A 89 -2.02 3.93 -2.52
N PHE A 90 -3.07 4.30 -1.81
CA PHE A 90 -4.28 3.51 -1.67
C PHE A 90 -5.40 4.15 -2.50
N PHE A 91 -6.11 3.31 -3.26
CA PHE A 91 -7.31 3.71 -3.99
C PHE A 91 -8.48 2.82 -3.60
N ALA A 92 -9.61 3.44 -3.24
CA ALA A 92 -10.88 2.74 -3.21
C ALA A 92 -11.36 2.44 -4.64
N PRO A 93 -12.13 1.35 -4.84
CA PRO A 93 -12.64 0.93 -6.16
C PRO A 93 -13.47 1.94 -6.91
N THR A 94 -14.25 2.76 -6.18
CA THR A 94 -15.02 3.84 -6.77
C THR A 94 -14.16 5.05 -7.13
N LEU A 95 -12.88 5.04 -6.75
CA LEU A 95 -11.91 6.13 -6.86
C LEU A 95 -12.30 7.40 -6.07
N ASP A 96 -13.35 7.33 -5.24
CA ASP A 96 -13.79 8.44 -4.40
C ASP A 96 -12.85 8.67 -3.21
N GLU A 97 -12.08 7.64 -2.82
CA GLU A 97 -11.16 7.70 -1.70
C GLU A 97 -9.73 7.41 -2.17
N TYR A 98 -8.85 8.36 -1.88
CA TYR A 98 -7.41 8.30 -2.14
C TYR A 98 -6.67 8.64 -0.85
N GLU A 99 -5.75 7.77 -0.45
CA GLU A 99 -4.89 7.98 0.73
C GLU A 99 -3.46 7.59 0.41
N VAL A 100 -2.49 8.36 0.92
CA VAL A 100 -1.06 8.04 0.79
C VAL A 100 -0.52 7.57 2.14
N PHE A 101 0.20 6.46 2.12
CA PHE A 101 0.85 5.84 3.27
C PHE A 101 2.37 5.89 3.08
N HIS A 102 3.08 6.55 4.00
CA HIS A 102 4.54 6.59 3.97
C HIS A 102 5.12 6.48 5.38
N ASN A 103 6.39 6.10 5.45
CA ASN A 103 7.21 6.14 6.67
C ASN A 103 8.38 7.14 6.54
N LEU A 104 8.30 8.06 5.58
CA LEU A 104 9.23 9.18 5.47
C LEU A 104 9.08 10.06 6.72
N ASP A 105 10.19 10.39 7.38
CA ASP A 105 10.21 11.43 8.40
C ASP A 105 9.76 12.74 7.76
N GLU A 106 8.75 13.41 8.34
CA GLU A 106 8.30 14.75 7.93
C GLU A 106 9.38 15.84 8.14
N GLY A 107 10.60 15.45 8.54
CA GLY A 107 11.71 16.31 8.96
C GLY A 107 12.73 16.69 7.89
N THR A 108 12.40 16.62 6.59
CA THR A 108 13.25 17.20 5.53
C THR A 108 12.50 18.16 4.61
N ASP A 109 11.37 18.73 5.05
CA ASP A 109 10.99 20.06 4.59
C ASP A 109 11.85 21.07 5.36
N GLY A 110 13.06 21.32 4.84
CA GLY A 110 13.69 22.62 5.06
C GLY A 110 12.67 23.69 4.68
N PRO A 111 12.58 24.81 5.45
CA PRO A 111 11.49 25.76 5.32
C PRO A 111 11.31 26.11 3.86
N ALA A 112 10.13 25.80 3.31
CA ALA A 112 9.70 26.26 2.01
C ALA A 112 10.00 27.76 1.97
N GLU A 113 11.02 28.15 1.20
CA GLU A 113 11.42 29.53 1.04
C GLU A 113 10.21 30.28 0.52
N ALA A 114 9.56 30.96 1.45
CA ALA A 114 8.53 31.93 1.20
C ALA A 114 9.14 32.98 0.27
N LEU A 115 8.56 33.08 -0.93
CA LEU A 115 8.38 34.30 -1.68
C LEU A 115 8.90 35.57 -0.98
N GLU A 116 10.04 36.09 -1.45
CA GLU A 116 10.16 37.53 -1.67
C GLU A 116 10.75 37.77 -3.05
N ARG A 117 9.86 38.16 -3.97
CA ARG A 117 10.24 39.00 -5.11
C ARG A 117 10.78 40.30 -4.52
N ALA A 118 12.08 40.53 -4.64
CA ALA A 118 12.65 41.85 -4.42
C ALA A 118 12.57 42.65 -5.73
N ASP A 119 11.92 43.81 -5.65
CA ASP A 119 11.99 44.93 -6.60
C ASP A 119 13.43 45.35 -6.93
#